data_AF-A0ABD0ZV66-F1
#
_entry.id   AF-A0ABD0ZV66-F1
#
_cell.length_a   1.000
_cell.length_b   1.000
_cell.length_c   1.000
_cell.angle_alpha   90.00
_cell.angle_beta   90.00
_cell.angle_gamma   90.00
#
_symmetry.space_group_name_H-M   'P 1'
#
loop_
_entity.id
_entity.type
_entity.pdbx_description
1 polymer ?
#
loop_
_entity_poly.entity_id
_entity_poly.type
_entity_poly.pdbx_seq_one_letter_code
_entity_poly.pdbx_strand_id
1 'polypeptide(L)' 'MLSGRKEKKRLTVLAWQGTIHALWTERNARLHRNSFRSTDSLLAQIDLTIRNCIASYRQVNQTLASSMLQLWFMTAS' A
#
# COMPACT_ATOMS: atom_id res chain seq x y z
N MET A 1 -7.48 -24.17 -3.91
CA MET A 1 -7.70 -23.14 -2.87
C MET A 1 -6.72 -23.30 -1.72
N LEU A 2 -5.45 -22.88 -1.86
CA LEU A 2 -4.47 -22.81 -0.75
C LEU A 2 -3.61 -21.53 -0.81
N SER A 3 -3.95 -20.62 -1.73
CA SER A 3 -3.09 -19.48 -2.06
C SER A 3 -3.07 -18.45 -0.93
N GLY A 4 -4.21 -18.20 -0.26
CA GLY A 4 -4.50 -17.04 0.62
C GLY A 4 -3.44 -16.61 1.64
N ARG A 5 -2.59 -17.54 2.13
CA ARG A 5 -1.48 -17.20 3.04
C ARG A 5 -0.37 -16.41 2.34
N LYS A 6 -0.12 -16.69 1.05
CA LYS A 6 0.92 -16.05 0.24
C LYS A 6 0.52 -14.62 -0.14
N GLU A 7 -0.72 -14.40 -0.58
CA GLU A 7 -1.27 -13.06 -0.85
C GLU A 7 -1.23 -12.22 0.41
N LYS A 8 -1.71 -12.75 1.54
CA LYS A 8 -1.73 -12.02 2.81
C LYS A 8 -0.32 -11.61 3.24
N LYS A 9 0.65 -12.53 3.23
CA LYS A 9 2.05 -12.21 3.58
C LYS A 9 2.63 -11.13 2.68
N ARG A 10 2.43 -11.24 1.35
CA ARG A 10 2.90 -10.24 0.38
C ARG A 10 2.25 -8.88 0.62
N LEU A 11 0.93 -8.87 0.83
CA LEU A 11 0.18 -7.64 1.10
C LEU A 11 0.65 -6.97 2.39
N THR A 12 0.88 -7.73 3.46
CA THR A 12 1.40 -7.21 4.73
C THR A 12 2.77 -6.56 4.54
N VAL A 13 3.69 -7.22 3.84
CA VAL A 13 5.02 -6.64 3.57
C VAL A 13 4.90 -5.37 2.72
N LEU A 14 4.08 -5.39 1.68
CA LEU A 14 3.84 -4.24 0.81
C LEU A 14 3.26 -3.04 1.60
N ALA A 15 2.25 -3.29 2.43
CA ALA A 15 1.61 -2.26 3.24
C ALA A 15 2.57 -1.71 4.29
N TRP A 16 3.40 -2.57 4.91
CA TRP A 16 4.43 -2.16 5.86
C TRP A 16 5.49 -1.26 5.21
N GLN A 17 6.05 -1.72 4.08
CA GLN A 17 7.05 -0.97 3.32
C GLN A 17 6.48 0.37 2.83
N GLY A 18 5.27 0.36 2.26
CA GLY A 18 4.60 1.57 1.78
C GLY A 18 4.36 2.59 2.88
N THR A 19 3.89 2.14 4.04
CA THR A 19 3.65 3.01 5.21
C THR A 19 4.95 3.62 5.74
N ILE A 20 6.00 2.82 5.94
CA ILE A 20 7.31 3.33 6.40
C ILE A 20 7.86 4.36 5.42
N HIS A 21 7.83 4.04 4.12
CA HIS A 21 8.33 4.94 3.10
C HIS A 21 7.56 6.27 3.07
N ALA A 22 6.24 6.22 3.19
CA ALA A 22 5.40 7.42 3.24
C ALA A 22 5.71 8.28 4.46
N LEU A 23 5.83 7.69 5.66
CA LEU A 23 6.17 8.41 6.89
C LEU A 23 7.57 9.04 6.82
N TRP A 24 8.55 8.29 6.31
CA TRP A 24 9.90 8.81 6.13
C TRP A 24 9.93 9.98 5.15
N THR A 25 9.22 9.85 4.02
CA THR A 25 9.12 10.92 3.01
C THR A 25 8.46 12.17 3.58
N GLU A 26 7.38 11.99 4.34
CA GLU A 26 6.64 13.06 4.99
C GLU A 26 7.53 13.81 5.98
N ARG A 27 8.21 13.08 6.88
CA ARG A 27 9.16 13.66 7.84
C ARG A 27 10.26 14.45 7.15
N ASN A 28 10.82 13.91 6.06
CA ASN A 28 11.86 14.61 5.31
C ASN A 28 11.34 15.85 4.58
N ALA A 29 10.10 15.82 4.10
CA ALA A 29 9.46 17.00 3.52
C ALA A 29 9.26 18.10 4.58
N ARG A 30 8.90 17.75 5.82
CA ARG A 30 8.85 18.71 6.93
C ARG A 30 10.23 19.31 7.20
N LEU A 31 11.26 18.47 7.32
CA LEU A 31 12.61 18.91 7.67
C LEU A 31 13.26 19.79 6.60
N HIS A 32 13.17 19.40 5.33
CA HIS A 32 13.91 20.05 4.25
C HIS A 32 13.09 21.07 3.45
N ARG A 33 11.76 20.97 3.47
CA ARG A 33 10.88 21.80 2.64
C ARG A 33 9.84 22.57 3.44
N ASN A 34 9.81 22.41 4.77
CA ASN A 34 8.77 22.94 5.65
C ASN A 34 7.34 22.68 5.12
N SER A 35 7.19 21.55 4.42
CA SER A 35 5.95 21.17 3.73
C SER A 35 5.25 20.12 4.58
N PHE A 36 4.00 20.41 4.91
CA PHE A 36 3.20 19.57 5.79
C PHE A 36 2.02 18.98 5.03
N ARG A 37 1.81 17.67 5.18
CA ARG A 37 0.57 17.01 4.74
C ARG A 37 -0.31 16.72 5.94
N SER A 38 -1.63 16.81 5.74
CA SER A 38 -2.59 16.32 6.73
C SER A 38 -2.48 14.79 6.84
N THR A 39 -2.78 14.26 8.01
CA THR A 39 -2.81 12.81 8.24
C THR A 39 -3.76 12.11 7.26
N ASP A 40 -4.91 12.71 6.98
CA ASP A 40 -5.90 12.18 6.04
C ASP A 40 -5.35 12.07 4.61
N SER A 41 -4.65 13.12 4.13
CA SER A 41 -3.98 13.11 2.83
C SER A 41 -2.88 12.06 2.76
N LEU A 42 -2.12 11.87 3.85
CA LEU A 42 -1.08 10.85 3.92
C LEU A 42 -1.67 9.43 3.86
N LEU A 43 -2.76 9.17 4.59
CA LEU A 43 -3.45 7.88 4.57
C LEU A 43 -4.03 7.58 3.18
N ALA A 44 -4.71 8.56 2.56
CA ALA A 44 -5.23 8.43 1.19
C ALA A 44 -4.12 8.15 0.17
N GLN A 45 -2.95 8.78 0.34
CA GLN A 45 -1.80 8.53 -0.52
C GLN A 45 -1.21 7.13 -0.33
N ILE A 46 -1.10 6.64 0.91
CA ILE A 46 -0.62 5.29 1.21
C ILE A 46 -1.56 4.25 0.58
N ASP A 47 -2.86 4.42 0.79
CA ASP A 47 -3.89 3.54 0.21
C ASP A 47 -3.80 3.51 -1.33
N LEU A 48 -3.72 4.67 -1.98
CA LEU A 48 -3.55 4.76 -3.44
C LEU A 48 -2.26 4.07 -3.91
N THR A 49 -1.16 4.27 -3.18
CA THR A 49 0.14 3.66 -3.50
C THR A 49 0.07 2.14 -3.44
N ILE A 50 -0.56 1.59 -2.39
CA ILE A 50 -0.73 0.14 -2.23
C ILE A 50 -1.62 -0.41 -3.35
N ARG A 51 -2.74 0.24 -3.66
CA ARG A 51 -3.63 -0.17 -4.77
C ARG A 51 -2.92 -0.15 -6.13
N ASN A 52 -2.12 0.88 -6.40
CA ASN A 52 -1.34 0.98 -7.64
C ASN A 52 -0.25 -0.10 -7.75
N CYS A 53 0.46 -0.39 -6.65
CA CYS A 53 1.42 -1.50 -6.62
C CYS A 53 0.74 -2.85 -6.87
N ILE A 54 -0.44 -3.08 -6.29
CA ILE A 54 -1.23 -4.30 -6.55
C ILE A 54 -1.64 -4.36 -8.03
N ALA A 55 -2.10 -3.25 -8.60
CA ALA A 55 -2.49 -3.17 -10.01
C ALA A 55 -1.30 -3.47 -10.95
N SER A 56 -0.08 -3.04 -10.58
CA SER A 56 1.14 -3.37 -11.34
C SER A 56 1.39 -4.88 -11.44
N TYR A 57 0.99 -5.68 -10.45
CA TYR A 57 1.13 -7.15 -10.53
C TYR A 57 0.14 -7.80 -11.49
N ARG A 58 -0.92 -7.09 -11.89
CA ARG A 58 -1.98 -7.65 -12.76
C ARG A 58 -1.45 -8.08 -14.13
N GLN A 59 -0.44 -7.39 -14.65
CA GLN A 59 0.19 -7.73 -15.93
C GLN A 59 0.96 -9.06 -15.87
N VAL A 60 1.44 -9.46 -14.68
CA VAL A 60 2.23 -10.69 -14.48
C VAL A 60 1.35 -11.83 -13.96
N ASN A 61 0.46 -11.54 -13.03
CA ASN A 61 -0.43 -12.53 -12.43
C ASN A 61 -1.75 -11.87 -11.99
N GLN A 62 -2.74 -11.93 -12.87
CA GLN A 62 -4.05 -11.32 -12.65
C GLN A 62 -4.80 -11.92 -11.45
N THR A 63 -4.72 -13.24 -11.23
CA THR A 63 -5.41 -13.91 -10.13
C THR A 63 -4.86 -13.46 -8.78
N LEU A 64 -3.53 -13.41 -8.64
CA LEU A 64 -2.85 -12.92 -7.45
C LEU A 64 -3.23 -11.46 -7.15
N ALA A 65 -3.16 -10.60 -8.17
CA ALA A 65 -3.48 -9.18 -8.03
C ALA A 65 -4.93 -8.97 -7.57
N SER A 66 -5.90 -9.68 -8.16
CA SER A 66 -7.30 -9.62 -7.75
C SER A 66 -7.51 -10.07 -6.31
N SER A 67 -6.89 -11.19 -5.89
CA SER A 67 -7.00 -11.68 -4.52
C SER A 67 -6.36 -10.73 -3.50
N MET A 68 -5.22 -10.11 -3.82
CA MET A 68 -4.60 -9.09 -2.97
C MET A 68 -5.45 -7.82 -2.85
N LEU A 69 -6.03 -7.36 -3.96
CA LEU A 69 -6.90 -6.18 -3.99
C LEU A 69 -8.18 -6.41 -3.18
N GLN A 70 -8.80 -7.58 -3.34
CA GLN A 70 -9.98 -7.96 -2.56
C GLN A 70 -9.64 -8.02 -1.06
N LEU A 71 -8.51 -8.64 -0.70
CA LEU A 71 -8.07 -8.68 0.69
C LEU A 71 -7.83 -7.28 1.26
N TRP A 72 -7.24 -6.37 0.47
CA TRP A 72 -7.03 -4.98 0.88
C TRP A 72 -8.34 -4.26 1.20
N PHE A 73 -9.34 -4.36 0.32
CA PHE A 73 -10.66 -3.75 0.57
C PHE A 73 -11.38 -4.35 1.77
N MET A 74 -11.22 -5.66 2.04
CA MET A 74 -11.79 -6.29 3.23
C MET A 74 -11.09 -5.85 4.53
N THR A 75 -9.85 -5.35 4.46
CA THR A 75 -9.09 -4.88 5.63
C THR A 75 -9.19 -3.37 5.86
N ALA A 76 -9.52 -2.58 4.83
CA ALA A 76 -9.61 -1.12 4.90
C ALA A 76 -11.01 -0.61 5.29
N SER A 77 -11.87 -1.48 5.86
CA SER A 77 -13.21 -1.17 6.36
C SER A 77 -13.17 -0.60 7.78
#